data_AF-A0A353H0M5-F1
#
_entry.id   AF-A0A353H0M5-F1
#
_cell.length_a   1.000
_cell.length_b   1.000
_cell.length_c   1.000
_cell.angle_alpha   90.00
_cell.angle_beta   90.00
_cell.angle_gamma   90.00
#
_symmetry.space_group_name_H-M   'P 1'
#
loop_
_entity.id
_entity.type
_entity.pdbx_description
1 polymer ?
#
loop_
_entity_poly.entity_id
_entity_poly.type
_entity_poly.pdbx_seq_one_letter_code
_entity_poly.pdbx_strand_id
1 'polypeptide(L)'
;MNEDPNSVPAKPSLENGEKKQQLSFRHVRFGLAIALVGFIFFLVGARPSLFGLDRSPVVGFIQIAVMLIGIAIICLGGYITVRRMWRGEEVSISADIGMRVVASGYVFALFSGMADVFGIGSHPLPGVPYFGVWQARGMEVSLAIIAIGFIMMMPFQKRGDSPRKKHKV
;
A
#
# COMPACT_ATOMS: atom_id res chain seq x y z
N MET A 1 63.80 -11.66 -3.53
CA MET A 1 62.45 -11.52 -4.13
C MET A 1 61.80 -10.38 -3.38
N ASN A 2 61.85 -9.18 -3.95
CA ASN A 2 61.56 -7.92 -3.26
C ASN A 2 60.04 -7.71 -3.23
N GLU A 3 59.47 -7.50 -2.05
CA GLU A 3 58.09 -7.02 -1.91
C GLU A 3 58.11 -5.50 -2.12
N ASP A 4 57.50 -5.04 -3.20
CA ASP A 4 57.35 -3.61 -3.47
C ASP A 4 56.51 -2.94 -2.37
N PRO A 5 57.04 -1.96 -1.61
CA PRO A 5 56.35 -1.36 -0.46
C PRO A 5 55.28 -0.32 -0.85
N ASN A 6 54.84 -0.29 -2.11
CA ASN A 6 53.97 0.76 -2.63
C ASN A 6 52.77 0.24 -3.44
N SER A 7 52.17 -0.88 -3.01
CA SER A 7 50.83 -1.24 -3.47
C SER A 7 49.80 -0.41 -2.70
N VAL A 8 49.52 0.80 -3.19
CA VAL A 8 48.39 1.61 -2.72
C VAL A 8 47.11 0.76 -2.85
N PRO A 9 46.37 0.47 -1.78
CA PRO A 9 45.13 -0.28 -1.89
C PRO A 9 44.13 0.53 -2.72
N ALA A 10 43.66 -0.06 -3.83
CA ALA A 10 42.64 0.53 -4.68
C ALA A 10 41.42 0.93 -3.84
N LYS A 11 41.06 2.22 -3.87
CA LYS A 11 39.96 2.82 -3.09
C LYS A 11 38.61 2.14 -3.44
N PRO A 12 37.94 1.40 -2.52
CA PRO A 12 36.67 0.73 -2.82
C PRO A 12 35.40 1.57 -2.50
N SER A 13 35.49 2.89 -2.27
CA SER A 13 34.51 3.58 -1.41
C SER A 13 33.46 4.48 -2.10
N LEU A 14 33.49 4.73 -3.41
CA LEU A 14 32.52 5.65 -4.04
C LEU A 14 31.48 4.96 -4.93
N GLU A 15 31.84 3.94 -5.70
CA GLU A 15 30.91 3.27 -6.64
C GLU A 15 29.84 2.42 -5.93
N ASN A 16 30.19 1.82 -4.79
CA ASN A 16 29.29 0.96 -4.02
C ASN A 16 28.16 1.72 -3.31
N GLY A 17 28.41 2.99 -2.94
CA GLY A 17 27.41 3.86 -2.28
C GLY A 17 26.32 4.29 -3.25
N GLU A 18 26.71 4.71 -4.46
CA GLU A 18 25.75 5.12 -5.51
C GLU A 18 24.92 3.93 -6.01
N LYS A 19 25.52 2.76 -6.22
CA LYS A 19 24.78 1.54 -6.61
C LYS A 19 23.78 1.09 -5.54
N LYS A 20 24.13 1.15 -4.25
CA LYS A 20 23.19 0.87 -3.14
C LYS A 20 22.03 1.87 -3.08
N GLN A 21 22.31 3.15 -3.30
CA GLN A 21 21.31 4.20 -3.24
C GLN A 21 20.37 4.15 -4.46
N GLN A 22 20.89 3.89 -5.67
CA GLN A 22 20.08 3.73 -6.88
C GLN A 22 19.23 2.44 -6.88
N LEU A 23 19.74 1.33 -6.33
CA LEU A 23 18.91 0.13 -6.11
C LEU A 23 17.76 0.43 -5.15
N SER A 24 17.97 1.21 -4.08
CA SER A 24 16.94 1.51 -3.07
C SER A 24 15.72 2.22 -3.68
N PHE A 25 15.91 3.16 -4.60
CA PHE A 25 14.79 3.87 -5.24
C PHE A 25 14.00 3.02 -6.23
N ARG A 26 14.66 2.12 -6.99
CA ARG A 26 13.98 1.21 -7.94
C ARG A 26 12.99 0.26 -7.24
N HIS A 27 13.32 -0.22 -6.05
CA HIS A 27 12.48 -1.17 -5.34
C HIS A 27 11.29 -0.52 -4.61
N VAL A 28 11.45 0.72 -4.12
CA VAL A 28 10.32 1.53 -3.62
C VAL A 28 9.36 1.86 -4.77
N ARG A 29 9.90 2.19 -5.95
CA ARG A 29 9.12 2.40 -7.17
C ARG A 29 8.31 1.16 -7.59
N PHE A 30 8.83 -0.04 -7.35
CA PHE A 30 8.10 -1.29 -7.66
C PHE A 30 6.85 -1.46 -6.79
N GLY A 31 6.96 -1.27 -5.46
CA GLY A 31 5.80 -1.31 -4.57
C GLY A 31 4.76 -0.22 -4.90
N LEU A 32 5.23 0.99 -5.22
CA LEU A 32 4.38 2.09 -5.65
C LEU A 32 3.71 1.81 -7.00
N ALA A 33 4.40 1.17 -7.94
CA ALA A 33 3.85 0.76 -9.22
C ALA A 33 2.71 -0.26 -9.03
N ILE A 34 2.87 -1.23 -8.12
CA ILE A 34 1.79 -2.16 -7.76
C ILE A 34 0.60 -1.40 -7.18
N ALA A 35 0.84 -0.46 -6.26
CA ALA A 35 -0.24 0.34 -5.68
C ALA A 35 -0.96 1.19 -6.74
N LEU A 36 -0.23 1.76 -7.71
CA LEU A 36 -0.80 2.50 -8.84
C LEU A 36 -1.65 1.60 -9.74
N VAL A 37 -1.19 0.38 -10.04
CA VAL A 37 -1.99 -0.60 -10.78
C VAL A 37 -3.27 -0.92 -10.00
N GLY A 38 -3.18 -1.18 -8.70
CA GLY A 38 -4.36 -1.38 -7.86
C GLY A 38 -5.31 -0.20 -7.86
N PHE A 39 -4.78 1.03 -7.88
CA PHE A 39 -5.56 2.26 -7.98
C PHE A 39 -6.31 2.38 -9.32
N ILE A 40 -5.71 1.95 -10.43
CA ILE A 40 -6.40 1.88 -11.72
C ILE A 40 -7.57 0.90 -11.65
N PHE A 41 -7.36 -0.31 -11.11
CA PHE A 41 -8.44 -1.29 -10.91
C PHE A 41 -9.55 -0.72 -10.02
N PHE A 42 -9.17 -0.05 -8.92
CA PHE A 42 -10.12 0.63 -8.05
C PHE A 42 -10.94 1.69 -8.80
N LEU A 43 -10.31 2.52 -9.64
CA LEU A 43 -11.03 3.54 -10.41
C LEU A 43 -11.98 2.94 -11.46
N VAL A 44 -11.56 1.88 -12.15
CA VAL A 44 -12.41 1.13 -13.09
C VAL A 44 -13.63 0.59 -12.36
N GLY A 45 -13.46 0.04 -11.15
CA GLY A 45 -14.56 -0.40 -10.30
C GLY A 45 -15.33 0.74 -9.59
N ALA A 46 -14.77 1.93 -9.40
CA ALA A 46 -15.49 3.02 -8.75
C ALA A 46 -16.43 3.72 -9.73
N ARG A 47 -16.00 3.87 -11.00
CA ARG A 47 -16.77 4.51 -12.06
C ARG A 47 -16.56 3.80 -13.40
N PRO A 48 -17.24 2.66 -13.64
CA PRO A 48 -17.17 1.96 -14.93
C PRO A 48 -17.78 2.79 -16.07
N SER A 49 -18.61 3.78 -15.74
CA SER A 49 -19.16 4.75 -16.70
C SER A 49 -18.10 5.61 -17.38
N LEU A 50 -16.92 5.77 -16.79
CA LEU A 50 -15.78 6.44 -17.45
C LEU A 50 -15.26 5.65 -18.66
N PHE A 51 -15.57 4.36 -18.74
CA PHE A 51 -15.10 3.45 -19.78
C PHE A 51 -16.21 3.05 -20.78
N GLY A 52 -17.39 3.67 -20.69
CA GLY A 52 -18.50 3.38 -21.61
C GLY A 52 -19.10 1.98 -21.46
N LEU A 53 -18.90 1.32 -20.31
CA LEU A 53 -19.58 0.08 -19.98
C LEU A 53 -21.04 0.41 -19.64
N ASP A 54 -21.94 0.19 -20.60
CA ASP A 54 -23.37 0.50 -20.50
C ASP A 54 -24.04 -0.16 -19.28
N ARG A 55 -25.09 0.49 -18.77
CA ARG A 55 -25.81 0.17 -17.53
C ARG A 55 -26.59 -1.14 -17.62
N SER A 56 -25.89 -2.26 -17.63
CA SER A 56 -26.47 -3.59 -17.39
C SER A 56 -26.37 -3.92 -15.90
N PRO A 57 -27.40 -4.55 -15.29
CA PRO A 57 -27.37 -5.05 -13.91
C PRO A 57 -26.10 -5.84 -13.55
N VAL A 58 -25.57 -6.57 -14.52
CA VAL A 58 -24.36 -7.41 -14.38
C VAL A 58 -23.11 -6.57 -14.17
N VAL A 59 -23.07 -5.35 -14.70
CA VAL A 59 -21.94 -4.42 -14.56
C VAL A 59 -21.80 -3.97 -13.11
N GLY A 60 -22.89 -3.80 -12.34
CA GLY A 60 -22.82 -3.42 -10.93
C GLY A 60 -22.11 -4.45 -10.04
N PHE A 61 -22.35 -5.75 -10.25
CA PHE A 61 -21.67 -6.82 -9.52
C PHE A 61 -20.18 -6.90 -9.87
N ILE A 62 -19.86 -6.87 -11.17
CA ILE A 62 -18.48 -6.87 -11.65
C ILE A 62 -17.74 -5.64 -11.15
N GLN A 63 -18.42 -4.49 -11.13
CA GLN A 63 -17.90 -3.22 -10.66
C GLN A 63 -17.43 -3.32 -9.20
N ILE A 64 -18.28 -3.82 -8.29
CA ILE A 64 -17.93 -4.03 -6.88
C ILE A 64 -16.73 -4.98 -6.76
N ALA A 65 -16.74 -6.11 -7.46
CA ALA A 65 -15.68 -7.10 -7.37
C ALA A 65 -14.32 -6.52 -7.84
N VAL A 66 -14.31 -5.82 -8.97
CA VAL A 66 -13.10 -5.16 -9.51
C VAL A 66 -12.60 -4.09 -8.56
N MET A 67 -13.49 -3.32 -7.94
CA MET A 67 -13.13 -2.32 -6.94
C MET A 67 -12.46 -2.95 -5.71
N LEU A 68 -13.02 -4.05 -5.17
CA LEU A 68 -12.45 -4.76 -4.03
C LEU A 68 -11.09 -5.37 -4.34
N ILE A 69 -10.92 -5.95 -5.53
CA ILE A 69 -9.62 -6.43 -6.02
C ILE A 69 -8.62 -5.27 -6.10
N GLY A 70 -9.05 -4.11 -6.61
CA GLY A 70 -8.22 -2.90 -6.65
C GLY A 70 -7.72 -2.49 -5.26
N ILE A 71 -8.61 -2.45 -4.25
CA ILE A 71 -8.23 -2.16 -2.86
C ILE A 71 -7.24 -3.19 -2.33
N ALA A 72 -7.44 -4.49 -2.60
CA ALA A 72 -6.53 -5.55 -2.17
C ALA A 72 -5.11 -5.35 -2.73
N ILE A 73 -5.01 -5.00 -4.02
CA ILE A 73 -3.74 -4.72 -4.69
C ILE A 73 -3.08 -3.46 -4.10
N ILE A 74 -3.86 -2.41 -3.80
CA ILE A 74 -3.36 -1.21 -3.12
C ILE A 74 -2.81 -1.56 -1.74
N CYS A 75 -3.53 -2.36 -0.95
CA CYS A 75 -3.10 -2.85 0.35
C CYS A 75 -1.75 -3.58 0.25
N LEU A 76 -1.60 -4.47 -0.74
CA LEU A 76 -0.38 -5.23 -0.97
C LEU A 76 0.79 -4.34 -1.44
N GLY A 77 0.56 -3.48 -2.44
CA GLY A 77 1.56 -2.56 -2.96
C GLY A 77 2.04 -1.56 -1.90
N GLY A 78 1.12 -1.03 -1.10
CA GLY A 78 1.42 -0.16 0.03
C GLY A 78 2.25 -0.89 1.10
N TYR A 79 1.90 -2.12 1.47
CA TYR A 79 2.69 -2.93 2.40
C TYR A 79 4.13 -3.13 1.92
N ILE A 80 4.31 -3.55 0.67
CA ILE A 80 5.64 -3.76 0.08
C ILE A 80 6.45 -2.46 0.10
N THR A 81 5.81 -1.35 -0.25
CA THR A 81 6.44 -0.01 -0.27
C THR A 81 6.93 0.38 1.12
N VAL A 82 6.05 0.31 2.12
CA VAL A 82 6.39 0.71 3.49
C VAL A 82 7.42 -0.24 4.07
N ARG A 83 7.25 -1.56 3.96
CA ARG A 83 8.21 -2.56 4.47
C ARG A 83 9.62 -2.37 3.91
N ARG A 84 9.74 -1.90 2.66
CA ARG A 84 11.05 -1.58 2.06
C ARG A 84 11.64 -0.27 2.60
N MET A 85 10.79 0.68 2.99
CA MET A 85 11.22 1.96 3.57
C MET A 85 11.89 1.79 4.93
N TRP A 86 11.50 0.77 5.69
CA TRP A 86 12.14 0.40 6.97
C TRP A 86 13.57 -0.13 6.85
N ARG A 87 14.17 -0.26 5.64
CA ARG A 87 15.62 -0.46 5.36
C ARG A 87 16.42 -1.45 6.24
N GLY A 88 15.75 -2.43 6.88
CA GLY A 88 16.37 -3.40 7.78
C GLY A 88 16.47 -2.96 9.25
N GLU A 89 15.88 -1.83 9.61
CA GLU A 89 15.61 -1.45 11.01
C GLU A 89 14.44 -2.26 11.58
N GLU A 90 14.38 -2.36 12.91
CA GLU A 90 13.26 -2.99 13.60
C GLU A 90 11.96 -2.23 13.29
N VAL A 91 10.97 -2.97 12.80
CA VAL A 91 9.64 -2.43 12.50
C VAL A 91 9.04 -1.93 13.81
N SER A 92 8.54 -0.69 13.84
CA SER A 92 7.90 -0.19 15.05
C SER A 92 6.63 -0.97 15.38
N ILE A 93 6.31 -1.05 16.67
CA ILE A 93 5.03 -1.60 17.15
C ILE A 93 3.85 -0.89 16.47
N SER A 94 3.95 0.42 16.21
CA SER A 94 2.93 1.17 15.49
C SER A 94 2.72 0.68 14.05
N ALA A 95 3.78 0.24 13.37
CA ALA A 95 3.70 -0.27 12.01
C ALA A 95 3.14 -1.70 11.95
N ASP A 96 3.45 -2.55 12.93
CA ASP A 96 2.81 -3.87 13.05
C ASP A 96 1.31 -3.75 13.38
N ILE A 97 0.93 -2.80 14.24
CA ILE A 97 -0.48 -2.46 14.48
C ILE A 97 -1.11 -1.90 13.22
N GLY A 98 -0.43 -0.97 12.53
CA GLY A 98 -0.89 -0.38 11.29
C GLY A 98 -1.25 -1.43 10.23
N MET A 99 -0.44 -2.48 10.08
CA MET A 99 -0.77 -3.60 9.19
C MET A 99 -2.06 -4.31 9.54
N ARG A 100 -2.31 -4.52 10.83
CA ARG A 100 -3.55 -5.15 11.30
C ARG A 100 -4.75 -4.25 11.06
N VAL A 101 -4.59 -2.94 11.23
CA VAL A 101 -5.62 -1.94 10.94
C VAL A 101 -5.93 -1.88 9.44
N VAL A 102 -4.91 -1.94 8.57
CA VAL A 102 -5.12 -2.05 7.12
C VAL A 102 -5.88 -3.33 6.76
N ALA A 103 -5.48 -4.47 7.33
CA ALA A 103 -6.12 -5.75 7.07
C ALA A 103 -7.58 -5.78 7.55
N SER A 104 -7.87 -5.25 8.75
CA SER A 104 -9.24 -5.17 9.25
C SER A 104 -10.08 -4.21 8.41
N GLY A 105 -9.53 -3.04 8.03
CA GLY A 105 -10.20 -2.11 7.13
C GLY A 105 -10.56 -2.74 5.78
N TYR A 106 -9.68 -3.58 5.21
CA TYR A 106 -9.98 -4.33 4.00
C TYR A 106 -11.10 -5.36 4.19
N VAL A 107 -11.13 -6.06 5.34
CA VAL A 107 -12.23 -6.98 5.67
C VAL A 107 -13.56 -6.22 5.77
N PHE A 108 -13.58 -5.06 6.41
CA PHE A 108 -14.77 -4.19 6.43
C PHE A 108 -15.19 -3.76 5.01
N ALA A 109 -14.23 -3.42 4.14
CA ALA A 109 -14.52 -3.09 2.75
C ALA A 109 -15.16 -4.27 1.99
N LEU A 110 -14.65 -5.49 2.18
CA LEU A 110 -15.22 -6.70 1.57
C LEU A 110 -16.68 -6.91 2.00
N PHE A 111 -16.97 -6.86 3.30
CA PHE A 111 -18.33 -7.06 3.80
C PHE A 111 -19.27 -5.93 3.38
N SER A 112 -18.80 -4.69 3.40
CA SER A 112 -19.60 -3.55 2.97
C SER A 112 -19.90 -3.62 1.47
N GLY A 113 -18.89 -3.88 0.62
CA GLY A 113 -19.05 -3.97 -0.82
C GLY A 113 -19.87 -5.18 -1.27
N MET A 114 -19.78 -6.30 -0.56
CA MET A 114 -20.55 -7.51 -0.87
C MET A 114 -21.87 -7.61 -0.13
N ALA A 115 -22.32 -6.55 0.58
CA ALA A 115 -23.54 -6.58 1.38
C ALA A 115 -24.79 -7.01 0.57
N ASP A 116 -24.88 -6.53 -0.67
CA ASP A 116 -25.94 -6.91 -1.62
C ASP A 116 -25.85 -8.39 -2.05
N VAL A 117 -24.63 -8.95 -2.16
CA VAL A 117 -24.41 -10.37 -2.51
C VAL A 117 -24.82 -11.29 -1.37
N PHE A 118 -24.59 -10.87 -0.12
CA PHE A 118 -24.98 -11.64 1.06
C PHE A 118 -26.48 -11.55 1.39
N GLY A 119 -27.27 -10.81 0.62
CA GLY A 119 -28.72 -10.67 0.84
C GLY A 119 -29.09 -9.81 2.06
N ILE A 120 -28.12 -9.09 2.64
CA ILE A 120 -28.31 -8.10 3.71
C ILE A 120 -28.55 -6.70 3.12
N GLY A 121 -28.24 -6.53 1.83
CA GLY A 121 -28.43 -5.33 1.06
C GLY A 121 -29.88 -4.88 0.88
N SER A 122 -30.05 -3.61 0.55
CA SER A 122 -31.36 -2.92 0.56
C SER A 122 -32.24 -3.21 -0.67
N HIS A 123 -31.75 -3.97 -1.66
CA HIS A 123 -32.50 -4.30 -2.88
C HIS A 123 -32.35 -5.80 -3.24
N PRO A 124 -33.22 -6.69 -2.74
CA PRO A 124 -33.37 -8.02 -3.32
C PRO A 124 -33.87 -7.89 -4.77
N LEU A 125 -33.31 -8.66 -5.70
CA LEU A 125 -33.64 -8.67 -7.13
C LEU A 125 -35.18 -8.67 -7.34
N PRO A 126 -35.74 -7.82 -8.24
CA PRO A 126 -35.38 -7.77 -9.66
C PRO A 126 -35.07 -6.35 -10.21
N GLY A 127 -34.64 -5.42 -9.37
CA GLY A 127 -34.16 -4.09 -9.78
C GLY A 127 -32.67 -4.08 -10.11
N VAL A 128 -32.23 -3.12 -10.95
CA VAL A 128 -30.80 -2.85 -11.22
C VAL A 128 -30.00 -2.77 -9.89
N PRO A 129 -28.97 -3.62 -9.68
CA PRO A 129 -28.09 -3.53 -8.51
C PRO A 129 -27.45 -2.15 -8.49
N TYR A 130 -27.95 -1.31 -7.58
CA TYR A 130 -27.43 0.03 -7.38
C TYR A 130 -26.67 0.03 -6.08
N PHE A 131 -25.47 0.63 -6.10
CA PHE A 131 -24.65 0.81 -4.91
C PHE A 131 -25.50 1.49 -3.81
N GLY A 132 -25.93 0.70 -2.82
CA GLY A 132 -26.77 1.22 -1.75
C GLY A 132 -26.04 2.32 -0.99
N VAL A 133 -26.76 3.34 -0.52
CA VAL A 133 -26.15 4.44 0.26
C VAL A 133 -25.37 3.89 1.46
N TRP A 134 -25.90 2.86 2.13
CA TRP A 134 -25.24 2.19 3.24
C TRP A 134 -23.98 1.43 2.83
N GLN A 135 -23.99 0.80 1.66
CA GLN A 135 -22.81 0.15 1.10
C GLN A 135 -21.74 1.19 0.72
N ALA A 136 -22.11 2.33 0.11
CA ALA A 136 -21.19 3.42 -0.17
C ALA A 136 -20.57 4.00 1.11
N ARG A 137 -21.37 4.22 2.15
CA ARG A 137 -20.90 4.71 3.46
C ARG A 137 -19.98 3.72 4.16
N GLY A 138 -20.31 2.43 4.14
CA GLY A 138 -19.44 1.41 4.72
C GLY A 138 -18.11 1.29 3.98
N MET A 139 -18.10 1.43 2.64
CA MET A 139 -16.89 1.50 1.83
C MET A 139 -16.04 2.74 2.18
N GLU A 140 -16.67 3.90 2.37
CA GLU A 140 -15.99 5.15 2.75
C GLU A 140 -15.29 5.02 4.11
N VAL A 141 -16.00 4.49 5.12
CA VAL A 141 -15.45 4.23 6.46
C VAL A 141 -14.30 3.22 6.39
N SER A 142 -14.45 2.16 5.59
CA SER A 142 -13.41 1.15 5.42
C SER A 142 -12.14 1.74 4.81
N LEU A 143 -12.28 2.59 3.80
CA LEU A 143 -11.16 3.28 3.17
C LEU A 143 -10.46 4.24 4.15
N ALA A 144 -11.22 4.91 5.02
CA ALA A 144 -10.66 5.74 6.09
C ALA A 144 -9.82 4.90 7.09
N ILE A 145 -10.30 3.72 7.48
CA ILE A 145 -9.56 2.80 8.36
C ILE A 145 -8.26 2.34 7.68
N ILE A 146 -8.32 1.97 6.41
CA ILE A 146 -7.15 1.58 5.61
C ILE A 146 -6.13 2.74 5.55
N ALA A 147 -6.60 3.97 5.32
CA ALA A 147 -5.75 5.15 5.28
C ALA A 147 -5.07 5.42 6.63
N ILE A 148 -5.80 5.30 7.74
CA ILE A 148 -5.24 5.42 9.10
C ILE A 148 -4.17 4.35 9.33
N GLY A 149 -4.44 3.10 8.95
CA GLY A 149 -3.48 2.01 9.05
C GLY A 149 -2.19 2.32 8.29
N PHE A 150 -2.27 2.82 7.06
CA PHE A 150 -1.09 3.23 6.30
C PHE A 150 -0.33 4.40 6.94
N ILE A 151 -1.02 5.39 7.51
CA ILE A 151 -0.38 6.51 8.21
C ILE A 151 0.41 5.99 9.43
N MET A 152 -0.15 5.05 10.19
CA MET A 152 0.53 4.46 11.35
C MET A 152 1.79 3.67 10.98
N MET A 153 1.83 3.11 9.77
CA MET A 153 2.97 2.36 9.26
C MET A 153 4.12 3.23 8.78
N MET A 154 3.88 4.52 8.50
CA MET A 154 4.93 5.41 8.03
C MET A 154 6.01 5.55 9.12
N PRO A 155 7.29 5.26 8.81
CA PRO A 155 8.41 5.56 9.69
C PRO A 155 8.55 7.08 9.80
N PHE A 156 7.96 7.66 10.84
CA PHE A 156 8.24 9.04 11.22
C PHE A 156 9.71 9.08 11.65
N GLN A 157 10.58 9.54 10.76
CA GLN A 157 12.02 9.71 11.02
C GLN A 157 12.19 10.39 12.39
N LYS A 158 12.82 9.71 13.36
CA LYS A 158 13.36 10.37 14.53
C LYS A 158 14.44 11.32 14.05
N ARG A 159 14.06 12.58 13.82
CA ARG A 159 14.97 13.65 13.44
C ARG A 159 15.75 14.04 14.69
N GLY A 160 16.93 13.43 14.85
CA GLY A 160 18.07 14.00 15.57
C GLY A 160 18.17 13.71 17.06
N ASP A 161 18.62 12.51 17.42
CA ASP A 161 19.58 12.40 18.50
C ASP A 161 20.96 12.25 17.86
N SER A 162 21.67 13.37 17.77
CA SER A 162 23.08 13.37 17.40
C SER A 162 23.85 12.98 18.66
N PRO A 163 24.48 11.79 18.74
CA PRO A 163 25.35 11.48 19.86
C PRO A 163 26.61 12.32 19.67
N ARG A 164 26.67 13.49 20.31
CA ARG A 164 27.95 14.19 20.47
C ARG A 164 28.82 13.28 21.34
N LYS A 165 29.77 12.64 20.66
CA LYS A 165 30.79 11.73 21.16
C LYS A 165 31.26 12.10 22.57
N LYS A 166 31.16 11.15 23.50
CA LYS A 166 32.10 11.08 24.62
C LYS A 166 33.48 10.75 24.06
N HIS A 167 34.43 11.65 24.26
CA HIS A 167 35.88 11.37 24.36
C HIS A 167 36.23 11.94 25.76
N LYS A 168 36.57 11.16 26.79
CA LYS A 168 37.86 10.46 27.02
C LYS A 168 39.00 11.41 26.61
N VAL A 169 39.72 12.04 27.52
CA VAL A 169 40.48 11.53 28.68
C VAL A 169 40.42 12.55 29.82
#